data_AF-A0A0S8EYV4-F1
#
_entry.id   AF-A0A0S8EYV4-F1
#
_cell.length_a   1.000
_cell.length_b   1.000
_cell.length_c   1.000
_cell.angle_alpha   90.00
_cell.angle_beta   90.00
_cell.angle_gamma   90.00
#
_symmetry.space_group_name_H-M   'P 1'
#
loop_
_entity.id
_entity.type
_entity.pdbx_description
1 polymer ?
#
loop_
_entity_poly.entity_id
_entity_poly.type
_entity_poly.pdbx_seq_one_letter_code
_entity_poly.pdbx_strand_id
1 'polypeptide(L)' 'LAAASLIQRARDEMARQVGKSPTLIISGGDAERLLPLLDETVQHLPHLTLEGLARLAVEGKVS' A
#
# COMPACT_ATOMS: atom_id res chain seq x y z
N LEU A 1 1.84 6.37 -15.77
CA LEU A 1 2.89 7.39 -15.51
C LEU A 1 2.49 8.38 -14.42
N ALA A 2 1.46 9.21 -14.60
CA ALA A 2 1.08 10.23 -13.60
C ALA A 2 0.84 9.68 -12.18
N ALA A 3 0.10 8.57 -12.04
CA ALA A 3 -0.16 7.93 -10.75
C ALA A 3 1.13 7.42 -10.06
N ALA A 4 2.03 6.77 -10.80
CA ALA A 4 3.30 6.28 -10.27
C ALA A 4 4.20 7.44 -9.78
N SER A 5 4.29 8.53 -10.56
CA SER A 5 5.03 9.72 -10.15
C SER A 5 4.43 10.40 -8.92
N LEU A 6 3.10 10.42 -8.79
CA LEU A 6 2.44 10.95 -7.60
C LEU A 6 2.76 10.10 -6.36
N ILE A 7 2.68 8.78 -6.48
CA ILE A 7 3.00 7.83 -5.40
C ILE A 7 4.45 8.03 -4.92
N GLN A 8 5.41 8.10 -5.84
CA GLN A 8 6.82 8.29 -5.47
C GLN A 8 7.05 9.63 -4.75
N ARG A 9 6.46 10.73 -5.26
CA ARG A 9 6.57 12.05 -4.63
C ARG A 9 5.98 12.07 -3.22
N ALA A 10 4.84 11.40 -3.02
CA ALA A 10 4.20 11.30 -1.71
C ALA A 10 5.07 10.49 -0.73
N ARG A 11 5.67 9.39 -1.17
CA ARG A 11 6.62 8.59 -0.37
C ARG A 11 7.83 9.43 0.06
N ASP A 12 8.43 10.17 -0.86
CA ASP A 12 9.61 11.00 -0.57
C ASP A 12 9.28 12.15 0.39
N GLU A 13 8.13 12.78 0.24
CA GLU A 13 7.66 13.83 1.15
C GLU A 13 7.41 13.27 2.55
N MET A 14 6.75 12.12 2.65
CA MET A 14 6.53 11.45 3.94
C MET A 14 7.85 11.03 4.60
N ALA A 15 8.82 10.56 3.79
CA ALA A 15 10.15 10.22 4.29
C ALA A 15 10.86 11.43 4.90
N ARG A 16 10.76 12.61 4.26
CA ARG A 16 11.29 13.87 4.80
C ARG A 16 10.63 14.26 6.11
N GLN A 17 9.30 14.12 6.21
CA GLN A 17 8.56 14.53 7.41
C GLN A 17 8.80 13.61 8.61
N VAL A 18 8.92 12.29 8.39
CA VAL A 18 9.01 11.28 9.45
C VAL A 18 10.47 10.84 9.71
N GLY A 19 11.42 11.27 8.87
CA GLY A 19 12.84 10.93 8.97
C GLY A 19 13.18 9.49 8.55
N LYS A 20 12.22 8.76 7.96
CA LYS A 20 12.39 7.38 7.47
C LYS A 20 11.45 7.12 6.30
N SER A 21 11.92 6.35 5.32
CA SER A 21 11.08 5.94 4.18
C SER A 21 9.97 4.99 4.63
N PRO A 22 8.69 5.30 4.34
CA PRO A 22 7.60 4.39 4.64
C PRO A 22 7.66 3.16 3.72
N THR A 23 7.15 2.04 4.23
CA THR A 23 6.86 0.86 3.42
C THR A 23 5.72 1.20 2.46
N LEU A 24 5.93 0.97 1.17
CA LEU A 24 4.92 1.19 0.15
C LEU A 24 4.18 -0.11 -0.13
N ILE A 25 2.89 -0.14 0.19
CA ILE A 25 1.97 -1.24 -0.07
C ILE A 25 0.98 -0.81 -1.14
N ILE A 26 0.74 -1.65 -2.14
CA ILE A 26 -0.27 -1.42 -3.18
C ILE A 26 -1.30 -2.55 -3.21
N SER A 27 -2.56 -2.18 -3.46
CA SER A 27 -3.70 -3.08 -3.55
C SER A 27 -4.75 -2.49 -4.52
N GLY A 28 -5.79 -3.25 -4.84
CA GLY A 28 -6.87 -2.85 -5.75
C GLY A 28 -6.65 -3.27 -7.21
N GLY A 29 -7.69 -3.11 -8.04
CA GLY A 29 -7.73 -3.69 -9.39
C GLY A 29 -6.69 -3.15 -10.38
N ASP A 30 -6.23 -1.91 -10.22
CA ASP A 30 -5.20 -1.31 -11.06
C ASP A 30 -3.76 -1.53 -10.54
N ALA A 31 -3.59 -2.23 -9.40
CA ALA A 31 -2.28 -2.43 -8.78
C ALA A 31 -1.30 -3.11 -9.74
N GLU A 32 -1.74 -4.18 -10.41
CA GLU A 32 -0.91 -4.93 -11.37
C GLU A 32 -0.42 -4.06 -12.54
N ARG A 33 -1.23 -3.09 -12.97
CA ARG A 33 -0.87 -2.16 -14.05
C ARG A 33 0.13 -1.10 -13.59
N LEU A 34 0.15 -0.80 -12.29
CA LEU A 34 1.04 0.19 -11.71
C LEU A 34 2.38 -0.41 -11.24
N LEU A 35 2.41 -1.67 -10.84
CA LEU A 35 3.61 -2.35 -10.33
C LEU A 35 4.86 -2.17 -11.21
N PRO A 36 4.81 -2.33 -12.55
CA PRO A 36 6.01 -2.17 -13.39
C PRO A 36 6.57 -0.74 -13.43
N LEU A 37 5.81 0.24 -12.93
CA LEU A 37 6.18 1.66 -12.91
C LEU A 37 6.67 2.13 -11.54
N LEU A 38 6.70 1.23 -10.55
CA LEU A 38 7.07 1.52 -9.16
C LEU A 38 8.40 0.84 -8.82
N ASP A 39 9.00 1.30 -7.71
CA ASP A 39 10.22 0.74 -7.13
C ASP A 39 10.05 -0.74 -6.76
N GLU A 40 11.11 -1.56 -6.91
CA GLU A 40 11.11 -3.00 -6.59
C GLU A 40 10.77 -3.29 -5.12
N THR A 41 10.89 -2.29 -4.24
CA THR A 41 10.57 -2.40 -2.81
C THR A 41 9.08 -2.33 -2.50
N VAL A 42 8.21 -2.13 -3.50
CA VAL A 42 6.75 -2.13 -3.31
C VAL A 42 6.20 -3.52 -3.02
N GLN A 43 5.37 -3.62 -1.98
CA GLN A 43 4.65 -4.85 -1.64
C GLN A 43 3.26 -4.85 -2.28
N HIS A 44 2.99 -5.85 -3.11
CA HIS A 44 1.66 -6.07 -3.67
C HIS A 44 0.82 -6.97 -2.73
N LEU A 45 -0.23 -6.40 -2.13
CA LEU A 45 -1.15 -7.11 -1.25
C LEU A 45 -2.59 -7.02 -1.82
N PRO A 46 -2.96 -7.85 -2.80
CA PRO A 46 -4.23 -7.72 -3.54
C PRO A 46 -5.48 -7.95 -2.68
N HIS A 47 -5.33 -8.64 -1.54
CA HIS A 47 -6.44 -9.00 -0.66
C HIS A 47 -6.45 -8.23 0.66
N LEU A 48 -5.67 -7.15 0.78
CA LEU A 48 -5.48 -6.41 2.03
C LEU A 48 -6.80 -6.03 2.73
N THR A 49 -7.80 -5.58 1.97
CA THR A 49 -9.12 -5.25 2.51
C THR A 49 -9.85 -6.48 3.06
N LEU A 50 -9.83 -7.59 2.32
CA LEU A 50 -10.50 -8.83 2.73
C LEU A 50 -9.81 -9.45 3.95
N GLU A 51 -8.48 -9.42 4.00
CA GLU A 51 -7.71 -9.84 5.16
C GLU A 51 -8.04 -9.00 6.40
N GLY A 52 -8.16 -7.68 6.24
CA GLY A 52 -8.57 -6.79 7.33
C GLY A 52 -9.97 -7.12 7.84
N LEU A 53 -10.93 -7.32 6.95
CA LEU A 53 -12.29 -7.72 7.31
C LEU A 53 -12.33 -9.07 8.03
N ALA A 54 -11.52 -10.04 7.59
CA ALA A 54 -11.43 -11.34 8.24
C ALA A 54 -10.90 -11.22 9.68
N ARG A 55 -9.89 -10.37 9.93
CA ARG A 55 -9.36 -10.11 11.28
C ARG A 55 -10.40 -9.47 12.19
N LEU A 56 -11.07 -8.44 11.71
CA LEU A 56 -12.14 -7.77 12.45
C LEU A 56 -13.30 -8.72 12.78
N ALA A 57 -13.66 -9.61 11.85
CA ALA A 57 -14.69 -10.61 12.06
C ALA A 57 -14.30 -11.69 13.09
N VAL A 58 -13.01 -11.93 13.31
CA VAL A 58 -12.53 -12.83 14.38
C VAL A 58 -12.51 -12.10 15.72
N GLU A 59 -12.03 -10.85 15.75
CA GLU A 59 -11.97 -10.02 16.96
C GLU A 59 -13.37 -9.68 17.49
N GLY A 60 -14.32 -9.34 16.60
CA GLY A 60 -15.71 -9.04 16.95
C GLY A 60 -16.55 -10.26 17.35
N LYS A 61 -15.98 -11.48 17.33
CA LYS A 61 -16.63 -12.71 17.84
C LYS A 61 -16.28 -13.01 19.30
N VAL A 62 -15.49 -12.16 19.95
CA VAL A 62 -15.22 -12.19 21.39
C VAL A 62 -15.93 -11.01 22.06
N SER A 63 -17.27 -11.00 22.00
CA SER A 63 -18.13 -10.15 22.83
C SER A 63 -19.40 -10.89 23.17
#